data_AF-A0A8S8Y608-F1
#
_entry.id   AF-A0A8S8Y608-F1
#
_cell.length_a   1.000
_cell.length_b   1.000
_cell.length_c   1.000
_cell.angle_alpha   90.00
_cell.angle_beta   90.00
_cell.angle_gamma   90.00
#
_symmetry.space_group_name_H-M   'P 1'
#
loop_
_entity.id
_entity.type
_entity.pdbx_description
1 polymer ?
#
loop_
_entity_poly.entity_id
_entity_poly.type
_entity_poly.pdbx_seq_one_letter_code
_entity_poly.pdbx_strand_id
1 'polypeptide(L)'
;MFRSTVEVMLVDGVLTREEKRLIIKLASALNLKPEEPAYIYNCIQSGEASESGEVISQDDMRDIYTKVFEVAIVNASLSRDEFRVLANLRDQFDIEDRLHEEIEHELREMMKEKYGDKAMIDTLMDTLKDSVGLVGDLFDTFRKKTPEGDDR
;
A
#
# COMPACT_ATOMS: atom_id res chain seq x y z
N MET A 1 -3.32 11.21 2.58
CA MET A 1 -2.88 9.83 2.29
C MET A 1 -3.83 9.06 1.37
N PHE A 2 -5.10 8.81 1.74
CA PHE A 2 -5.97 7.97 0.91
C PHE A 2 -6.06 8.43 -0.56
N ARG A 3 -6.28 9.73 -0.80
CA ARG A 3 -6.31 10.33 -2.15
C ARG A 3 -5.05 10.00 -2.96
N SER A 4 -3.87 10.33 -2.43
CA SER A 4 -2.59 10.09 -3.11
C SER A 4 -2.37 8.61 -3.43
N THR A 5 -2.82 7.70 -2.57
CA THR A 5 -2.73 6.26 -2.84
C THR A 5 -3.65 5.84 -3.99
N VAL A 6 -4.86 6.41 -4.06
CA VAL A 6 -5.79 6.18 -5.18
C VAL A 6 -5.26 6.78 -6.48
N GLU A 7 -4.62 7.96 -6.43
CA GLU A 7 -3.98 8.60 -7.59
C GLU A 7 -2.81 7.76 -8.14
N VAL A 8 -2.04 7.08 -7.28
CA VAL A 8 -0.97 6.17 -7.70
C VAL A 8 -1.53 4.95 -8.45
N MET A 9 -2.73 4.47 -8.11
CA MET A 9 -3.39 3.37 -8.82
C MET A 9 -4.06 3.84 -10.12
N LEU A 10 -4.64 5.03 -10.15
CA LEU A 10 -5.41 5.56 -11.28
C LEU A 10 -4.56 6.07 -12.46
N VAL A 11 -3.35 5.55 -12.65
CA VAL A 11 -2.43 6.04 -13.69
C VAL A 11 -2.98 5.82 -15.10
N ASP A 12 -3.75 4.74 -15.32
CA ASP A 12 -4.44 4.45 -16.58
C ASP A 12 -5.89 4.96 -16.62
N GLY A 13 -6.36 5.58 -15.54
CA GLY A 13 -7.71 6.11 -15.37
C GLY A 13 -8.78 5.07 -15.01
N VAL A 14 -8.44 3.80 -14.82
CA VAL A 14 -9.42 2.73 -14.52
C VAL A 14 -8.93 1.79 -13.42
N LEU A 15 -9.66 1.74 -12.30
CA LEU A 15 -9.36 0.76 -11.26
C LEU A 15 -9.79 -0.67 -11.68
N THR A 16 -8.81 -1.55 -11.73
CA THR A 16 -8.97 -3.01 -11.83
C THR A 16 -9.71 -3.58 -10.61
N ARG A 17 -10.07 -4.87 -10.63
CA ARG A 17 -10.76 -5.50 -9.50
C ARG A 17 -9.85 -5.61 -8.28
N GLU A 18 -8.57 -5.84 -8.55
CA GLU A 18 -7.48 -6.00 -7.60
C GLU A 18 -7.21 -4.67 -6.89
N GLU A 19 -7.07 -3.58 -7.64
CA GLU A 19 -6.90 -2.23 -7.09
C GLU A 19 -8.11 -1.78 -6.26
N LYS A 20 -9.34 -2.04 -6.74
CA LYS A 20 -10.55 -1.75 -5.96
C LYS A 20 -10.53 -2.45 -4.60
N ARG A 21 -10.10 -3.72 -4.56
CA ARG A 21 -9.99 -4.47 -3.30
C ARG A 21 -8.99 -3.81 -2.35
N LEU A 22 -7.83 -3.40 -2.88
CA LEU A 22 -6.79 -2.78 -2.08
C LEU A 22 -7.24 -1.41 -1.55
N ILE A 23 -7.95 -0.61 -2.36
CA ILE A 23 -8.56 0.67 -1.95
C ILE A 23 -9.61 0.44 -0.86
N ILE A 24 -10.51 -0.55 -1.03
CA ILE A 24 -11.53 -0.87 -0.02
C ILE A 24 -10.87 -1.28 1.30
N LYS A 25 -9.81 -2.10 1.23
CA LYS A 25 -9.05 -2.50 2.43
C LYS A 25 -8.40 -1.30 3.10
N LEU A 26 -7.76 -0.42 2.33
CA LEU A 26 -7.15 0.80 2.84
C LEU A 26 -8.18 1.73 3.48
N ALA A 27 -9.32 1.96 2.82
CA ALA A 27 -10.41 2.77 3.37
C ALA A 27 -10.92 2.22 4.70
N SER A 28 -11.08 0.90 4.79
CA SER A 28 -11.49 0.23 6.02
C SER A 28 -10.42 0.31 7.11
N ALA A 29 -9.13 0.16 6.77
CA ALA A 29 -8.03 0.28 7.72
C ALA A 29 -7.90 1.71 8.27
N LEU A 30 -8.24 2.70 7.44
CA LEU A 30 -8.33 4.11 7.81
C LEU A 30 -9.61 4.51 8.52
N ASN A 31 -10.54 3.58 8.72
CA ASN A 31 -11.84 3.84 9.33
C ASN A 31 -12.63 4.96 8.62
N LEU A 32 -12.50 5.06 7.28
CA LEU A 32 -13.25 6.03 6.49
C LEU A 32 -14.75 5.70 6.53
N LYS A 33 -15.56 6.75 6.52
CA LYS A 33 -17.01 6.64 6.36
C LYS A 33 -17.35 6.05 4.98
N PRO A 34 -18.48 5.36 4.83
CA PRO A 34 -18.86 4.70 3.58
C PRO A 34 -18.87 5.63 2.34
N GLU A 35 -19.20 6.91 2.53
CA GLU A 35 -19.27 7.91 1.48
C GLU A 35 -17.91 8.52 1.07
N GLU A 36 -16.92 8.50 1.96
CA GLU A 36 -15.64 9.19 1.74
C GLU A 36 -14.82 8.60 0.57
N PRO A 37 -14.72 7.27 0.39
CA PRO A 37 -14.01 6.71 -0.76
C PRO A 37 -14.59 7.15 -2.10
N ALA A 38 -15.91 7.15 -2.22
CA ALA A 38 -16.60 7.57 -3.45
C ALA A 38 -16.44 9.08 -3.70
N TYR A 39 -16.54 9.90 -2.64
CA TYR A 39 -16.28 11.33 -2.71
C TYR A 39 -14.86 11.63 -3.21
N ILE A 40 -13.84 11.01 -2.60
CA ILE A 40 -12.43 11.24 -2.98
C ILE A 40 -12.18 10.79 -4.41
N TYR A 41 -12.74 9.65 -4.82
CA TYR A 41 -12.64 9.16 -6.19
C TYR A 41 -13.21 10.17 -7.20
N ASN A 42 -14.39 10.73 -6.92
CA ASN A 42 -15.00 11.76 -7.77
C ASN A 42 -14.14 13.03 -7.84
N CYS A 43 -13.58 13.50 -6.72
CA CYS A 43 -12.67 14.64 -6.72
C CYS A 43 -11.44 14.38 -7.60
N ILE A 44 -10.85 13.18 -7.54
CA ILE A 44 -9.71 12.81 -8.39
C ILE A 44 -10.11 12.85 -9.88
N GLN A 45 -11.24 12.23 -10.25
CA GLN A 45 -11.69 12.21 -11.64
C GLN A 45 -12.02 13.60 -12.19
N SER A 46 -12.57 14.48 -11.36
CA SER A 46 -12.90 15.87 -11.74
C SER A 46 -11.70 16.81 -11.67
N GLY A 47 -10.54 16.37 -11.19
CA GLY A 47 -9.36 17.23 -10.97
C GLY A 47 -9.56 18.25 -9.84
N GLU A 48 -10.53 18.02 -8.96
CA GLU A 48 -10.88 18.90 -7.84
C GLU A 48 -10.09 18.54 -6.58
N ALA A 49 -9.89 19.53 -5.71
CA ALA A 49 -9.37 19.30 -4.36
C ALA A 49 -10.42 18.56 -3.51
N SER A 50 -9.97 17.68 -2.63
CA SER A 50 -10.80 17.01 -1.63
C SER A 50 -10.50 17.57 -0.24
N GLU A 51 -11.41 17.36 0.71
CA GLU A 51 -11.15 17.66 2.11
C GLU A 51 -9.91 16.92 2.64
N SER A 52 -9.23 17.54 3.61
CA SER A 52 -8.11 16.91 4.31
C SER A 52 -8.62 15.86 5.28
N GLY A 53 -7.97 14.69 5.31
CA GLY A 53 -8.31 13.60 6.22
C GLY A 53 -7.75 13.81 7.63
N GLU A 54 -8.09 12.86 8.50
CA GLU A 54 -7.57 12.82 9.88
C GLU A 54 -6.07 12.48 9.93
N VAL A 55 -5.40 12.94 10.99
CA VAL A 55 -4.01 12.60 11.28
C VAL A 55 -3.96 11.18 11.83
N ILE A 56 -3.14 10.33 11.21
CA ILE A 56 -2.94 8.94 11.59
C ILE A 56 -1.82 8.89 12.64
N SER A 57 -2.00 8.13 13.73
CA SER A 57 -0.94 7.94 14.73
C SER A 57 0.12 6.96 14.22
N GLN A 58 1.35 7.05 14.74
CA GLN A 58 2.45 6.14 14.34
C GLN A 58 2.13 4.66 14.55
N ASP A 59 1.44 4.32 15.65
CA ASP A 59 1.01 2.95 15.93
C ASP A 59 -0.02 2.46 14.89
N ASP A 60 -0.95 3.34 14.49
CA ASP A 60 -1.95 3.02 13.46
C ASP A 60 -1.30 2.88 12.08
N MET A 61 -0.24 3.65 11.77
CA MET A 61 0.46 3.58 10.47
C MET A 61 1.00 2.18 10.19
N ARG A 62 1.68 1.59 11.19
CA ARG A 62 2.20 0.21 11.10
C ARG A 62 1.07 -0.78 10.85
N ASP A 63 0.00 -0.70 11.62
CA ASP A 63 -1.14 -1.62 11.50
C ASP A 63 -1.85 -1.49 10.13
N ILE A 64 -2.08 -0.26 9.66
CA ILE A 64 -2.66 0.01 8.34
C ILE A 64 -1.77 -0.56 7.24
N TYR A 65 -0.46 -0.30 7.29
CA TYR A 65 0.49 -0.81 6.32
C TYR A 65 0.48 -2.34 6.27
N THR A 66 0.59 -3.02 7.41
CA THR A 66 0.56 -4.48 7.52
C THR A 66 -0.73 -5.07 6.95
N LYS A 67 -1.90 -4.48 7.27
CA LYS A 67 -3.21 -4.92 6.77
C LYS A 67 -3.37 -4.80 5.26
N VAL A 68 -2.80 -3.76 4.65
CA VAL A 68 -2.82 -3.56 3.20
C VAL A 68 -1.85 -4.52 2.53
N PHE A 69 -0.67 -4.70 3.12
CA PHE A 69 0.35 -5.63 2.61
C PHE A 69 -0.15 -7.09 2.64
N GLU A 70 -0.81 -7.51 3.72
CA GLU A 70 -1.44 -8.83 3.83
C GLU A 70 -2.35 -9.14 2.63
N VAL A 71 -3.24 -8.20 2.28
CA VAL A 71 -4.20 -8.37 1.18
C VAL A 71 -3.49 -8.46 -0.17
N ALA A 72 -2.40 -7.69 -0.34
CA ALA A 72 -1.62 -7.70 -1.56
C ALA A 72 -0.94 -9.08 -1.76
N ILE A 73 -0.33 -9.64 -0.71
CA ILE A 73 0.40 -10.92 -0.78
C ILE A 73 -0.54 -12.12 -0.97
N VAL A 74 -1.65 -12.19 -0.22
CA VAL A 74 -2.56 -13.36 -0.21
C VAL A 74 -3.14 -13.66 -1.59
N ASN A 75 -3.28 -12.66 -2.44
CA ASN A 75 -3.88 -12.84 -3.76
C ASN A 75 -2.92 -13.47 -4.78
N ALA A 76 -1.63 -13.66 -4.44
CA ALA A 76 -0.59 -14.24 -5.29
C ALA A 76 -0.48 -13.62 -6.70
N SER A 77 -1.06 -12.44 -6.91
CA SER A 77 -1.09 -11.71 -8.17
C SER A 77 -0.59 -10.30 -7.94
N LEU A 78 0.55 -10.14 -7.24
CA LEU A 78 1.17 -8.84 -7.08
C LEU A 78 1.64 -8.33 -8.43
N SER A 79 0.90 -7.37 -8.96
CA SER A 79 1.26 -6.55 -10.10
C SER A 79 2.17 -5.40 -9.65
N ARG A 80 2.86 -4.80 -10.62
CA ARG A 80 3.68 -3.61 -10.39
C ARG A 80 2.87 -2.46 -9.76
N ASP A 81 1.57 -2.38 -10.02
CA ASP A 81 0.72 -1.30 -9.51
C ASP A 81 0.38 -1.48 -8.03
N GLU A 82 0.16 -2.71 -7.56
CA GLU A 82 0.02 -3.00 -6.12
C GLU A 82 1.32 -2.70 -5.35
N PHE A 83 2.49 -2.96 -5.96
CA PHE A 83 3.76 -2.59 -5.36
C PHE A 83 3.99 -1.09 -5.27
N ARG A 84 3.52 -0.31 -6.25
CA ARG A 84 3.58 1.16 -6.20
C ARG A 84 2.75 1.71 -5.05
N VAL A 85 1.63 1.07 -4.75
CA VAL A 85 0.76 1.43 -3.62
C VAL A 85 1.48 1.17 -2.30
N LEU A 86 2.11 0.00 -2.15
CA LEU A 86 2.90 -0.31 -0.96
C LEU A 86 4.07 0.65 -0.79
N ALA A 87 4.80 0.96 -1.87
CA ALA A 87 5.89 1.93 -1.83
C ALA A 87 5.41 3.35 -1.45
N ASN A 88 4.28 3.79 -2.00
CA ASN A 88 3.68 5.08 -1.65
C ASN A 88 3.20 5.11 -0.19
N LEU A 89 2.58 4.05 0.31
CA LEU A 89 2.17 3.98 1.73
C LEU A 89 3.39 3.96 2.65
N ARG A 90 4.43 3.23 2.28
CA ARG A 90 5.70 3.16 3.00
C ARG A 90 6.34 4.54 3.16
N ASP A 91 6.38 5.31 2.06
CA ASP A 91 6.88 6.70 2.05
C ASP A 91 6.04 7.63 2.91
N GLN A 92 4.71 7.57 2.78
CA GLN A 92 3.82 8.45 3.53
C GLN A 92 3.79 8.18 5.04
N PHE A 93 4.11 6.95 5.44
CA PHE A 93 4.21 6.55 6.84
C PHE A 93 5.63 6.62 7.39
N ASP A 94 6.62 7.02 6.58
CA ASP A 94 8.03 7.06 6.96
C ASP A 94 8.54 5.72 7.51
N ILE A 95 8.13 4.62 6.86
CA ILE A 95 8.51 3.25 7.26
C ILE A 95 9.92 2.95 6.72
N GLU A 96 10.89 2.94 7.62
CA GLU A 96 12.28 2.57 7.34
C GLU A 96 12.43 1.09 6.93
N ASP A 97 13.55 0.75 6.28
CA ASP A 97 13.82 -0.61 5.78
C ASP A 97 13.71 -1.66 6.88
N ARG A 98 14.25 -1.37 8.06
CA ARG A 98 14.21 -2.30 9.19
C ARG A 98 12.77 -2.62 9.61
N LEU A 99 11.90 -1.61 9.72
CA LEU A 99 10.51 -1.84 10.11
C LEU A 99 9.75 -2.57 8.99
N HIS A 100 10.05 -2.28 7.73
CA HIS A 100 9.49 -2.99 6.59
C HIS A 100 9.85 -4.49 6.61
N GLU A 101 11.13 -4.82 6.84
CA GLU A 101 11.61 -6.21 6.97
C GLU A 101 10.98 -6.93 8.18
N GLU A 102 10.82 -6.23 9.32
CA GLU A 102 10.13 -6.77 10.49
C GLU A 102 8.66 -7.11 10.19
N ILE A 103 7.94 -6.23 9.48
CA ILE A 103 6.54 -6.47 9.06
C ILE A 103 6.45 -7.63 8.07
N GLU A 104 7.36 -7.72 7.10
CA GLU A 104 7.41 -8.83 6.15
C GLU A 104 7.62 -10.17 6.87
N HIS A 105 8.55 -10.21 7.83
CA HIS A 105 8.80 -11.41 8.62
C HIS A 105 7.56 -11.82 9.44
N GLU A 106 6.87 -10.86 10.06
CA GLU A 106 5.62 -11.12 10.80
C GLU A 106 4.52 -11.67 9.88
N LEU A 107 4.34 -11.06 8.70
CA LEU A 107 3.40 -11.56 7.69
C LEU A 107 3.77 -12.97 7.25
N ARG A 108 5.06 -13.23 7.01
CA ARG A 108 5.58 -14.55 6.66
C ARG A 108 5.19 -15.62 7.69
N GLU A 109 5.39 -15.36 8.97
CA GLU A 109 5.02 -16.32 10.02
C GLU A 109 3.50 -16.46 10.16
N MET A 110 2.75 -15.35 10.13
CA MET A 110 1.28 -15.38 10.18
C MET A 110 0.68 -16.21 9.03
N MET A 111 1.25 -16.10 7.82
CA MET A 111 0.80 -16.87 6.65
C MET A 111 1.07 -18.36 6.81
N LYS A 112 2.23 -18.75 7.36
CA LYS A 112 2.52 -20.17 7.64
C LYS A 112 1.54 -20.78 8.63
N GLU A 113 1.11 -20.01 9.62
CA GLU A 113 0.13 -20.46 10.62
C GLU A 113 -1.29 -20.53 10.07
N LYS A 114 -1.68 -19.54 9.26
CA LYS A 114 -3.05 -19.38 8.73
C LYS A 114 -3.35 -20.31 7.55
N TYR A 115 -2.35 -20.64 6.75
CA TYR A 115 -2.50 -21.46 5.54
C TYR A 115 -1.78 -22.79 5.70
N GLY A 116 -2.51 -23.90 5.63
CA GLY A 116 -1.96 -25.24 5.83
C GLY A 116 -1.46 -25.95 4.57
N ASP A 117 -1.67 -25.36 3.38
CA ASP A 117 -1.24 -25.95 2.11
C ASP A 117 0.19 -25.52 1.78
N LYS A 118 1.10 -26.49 1.75
CA LYS A 118 2.52 -26.27 1.46
C LYS A 118 2.75 -25.56 0.12
N ALA A 119 2.00 -25.90 -0.93
CA ALA A 119 2.18 -25.30 -2.25
C ALA A 119 1.75 -23.82 -2.26
N MET A 120 0.69 -23.50 -1.51
CA MET A 120 0.24 -22.13 -1.31
C MET A 120 1.24 -21.33 -0.48
N ILE A 121 1.74 -21.91 0.62
CA ILE A 121 2.80 -21.31 1.43
C ILE A 121 4.01 -20.98 0.55
N ASP A 122 4.54 -21.95 -0.20
CA ASP A 122 5.74 -21.74 -1.03
C ASP A 122 5.52 -20.58 -2.04
N THR A 123 4.35 -20.50 -2.67
CA THR A 123 3.99 -19.40 -3.58
C THR A 123 3.94 -18.04 -2.87
N LEU A 124 3.34 -17.97 -1.68
CA LEU A 124 3.28 -16.75 -0.87
C LEU A 124 4.69 -16.34 -0.40
N MET A 125 5.53 -17.31 -0.03
CA MET A 125 6.91 -17.09 0.41
C MET A 125 7.79 -16.51 -0.69
N ASP A 126 7.61 -16.98 -1.93
CA ASP A 126 8.29 -16.45 -3.11
C ASP A 126 7.79 -15.03 -3.43
N THR A 127 6.48 -14.83 -3.39
CA THR A 127 5.84 -13.52 -3.61
C THR A 127 6.32 -12.48 -2.58
N LEU A 128 6.42 -12.87 -1.32
CA LEU A 128 7.00 -12.05 -0.25
C LEU A 128 8.46 -11.68 -0.55
N LYS A 129 9.27 -12.65 -0.95
CA LYS A 129 10.69 -12.40 -1.26
C LYS A 129 10.86 -11.43 -2.43
N ASP A 130 10.06 -11.60 -3.48
CA ASP A 130 10.07 -10.72 -4.65
C ASP A 130 9.57 -9.31 -4.28
N SER A 131 8.66 -9.19 -3.31
CA SER A 131 8.15 -7.91 -2.83
C SER A 131 9.22 -7.02 -2.22
N VAL A 132 10.17 -7.57 -1.46
CA VAL A 132 11.22 -6.80 -0.78
C VAL A 132 12.06 -6.02 -1.78
N GLY A 133 12.54 -6.71 -2.81
CA GLY A 133 13.38 -6.09 -3.83
C GLY A 133 12.60 -5.04 -4.61
N LEU A 134 11.40 -5.37 -5.07
CA LEU A 134 10.64 -4.48 -5.94
C LEU A 134 10.07 -3.26 -5.19
N VAL A 135 9.58 -3.44 -3.97
CA VAL A 135 9.11 -2.31 -3.13
C VAL A 135 10.29 -1.43 -2.74
N GLY A 136 11.45 -2.01 -2.41
CA GLY A 136 12.68 -1.25 -2.15
C GLY A 136 13.10 -0.39 -3.36
N ASP A 137 13.17 -0.98 -4.55
CA ASP A 137 13.54 -0.26 -5.78
C ASP A 137 12.53 0.86 -6.14
N LEU A 138 11.23 0.60 -5.96
CA LEU A 138 10.18 1.60 -6.18
C LEU A 138 10.25 2.71 -5.14
N PHE A 139 10.45 2.36 -3.87
CA PHE A 139 10.59 3.29 -2.76
C PHE A 139 11.77 4.25 -2.98
N ASP A 140 12.94 3.73 -3.37
CA ASP A 140 14.10 4.55 -3.74
C ASP A 140 13.78 5.52 -4.90
N THR A 141 12.97 5.07 -5.86
CA THR A 141 12.54 5.90 -6.99
C THR A 141 11.58 7.01 -6.55
N PHE A 142 10.65 6.72 -5.62
CA PHE A 142 9.76 7.73 -5.05
C PHE A 142 10.56 8.77 -4.25
N ARG A 143 11.49 8.33 -3.40
CA ARG A 143 12.35 9.22 -2.58
C ARG A 143 13.24 10.14 -3.43
N LYS A 144 13.75 9.66 -4.57
CA LYS A 144 14.55 10.47 -5.50
C LYS A 144 13.71 11.48 -6.30
N LYS A 145 12.39 11.32 -6.36
CA LYS A 145 11.49 12.25 -7.06
C LYS A 145 11.03 13.42 -6.19
N THR A 146 11.26 13.39 -4.88
CA THR A 146 11.15 14.56 -4.01
C THR A 146 12.37 15.44 -4.29
N PRO A 147 12.26 16.52 -5.07
CA PRO A 147 13.43 17.33 -5.38
C PRO A 147 13.83 18.04 -4.11
N GLU A 148 15.13 18.05 -3.85
CA GLU A 148 15.82 19.09 -3.10
C GLU A 148 15.25 20.45 -3.53
N GLY A 149 14.38 20.99 -2.68
CA GLY A 149 14.02 22.38 -2.68
C GLY A 149 14.93 23.09 -1.69
N ASP A 150 15.72 24.01 -2.22
CA ASP A 150 16.34 25.15 -1.54
C ASP A 150 17.77 24.97 -1.00
N ASP A 151 18.75 25.34 -1.83
CA ASP A 151 19.81 26.25 -1.37
C ASP A 151 20.30 27.11 -2.57
N ARG A 152 19.74 28.33 -2.63
CA ARG A 152 20.34 29.60 -3.10
C ARG A 152 20.76 29.79 -4.57
#